data_AF-A0A3N5G4S7-F1
#
_entry.id   AF-A0A3N5G4S7-F1
#
_cell.length_a   1.000
_cell.length_b   1.000
_cell.length_c   1.000
_cell.angle_alpha   90.00
_cell.angle_beta   90.00
_cell.angle_gamma   90.00
#
_symmetry.space_group_name_H-M   'P 1'
#
loop_
_entity.id
_entity.type
_entity.pdbx_description
1 polymer ?
#
loop_
_entity_poly.entity_id
_entity_poly.type
_entity_poly.pdbx_seq_one_letter_code
_entity_poly.pdbx_strand_id
1 'polypeptide(L)'
;MTLKALFVVFLLPIPAIAQTVAPPGASSCEALFAAQPDREEPAKCLFDLSREPDERERAASRLRALQRAHSDNPWLALYTGHVDSDRSEELYRQAARGFAHRREARGEVLAHSNLQRLLFAQGRLEEAGAEAELATQVAQASGDPALIARGRIVLARHLHFASKDLEKAYLLLRQAETALFPEGDYSLQRDCLLNLGNISLELGRYREGTEVFRRLAEVAAANEDRFTEANAKFGLASAIVERAHELPQEGELREAARLTREALDAAIAAGHRGIEAKAHYLLGTLSSGEEARRHFEACLVAADAVRDRSFCLNGLARELSASDPRKAQETINQSLELARQAEDYWAMALAWRERMRVSWVAGPPDRAMKDSESALDAIEALRDLQTSSSSQAGMFSTWLEDYYWFHGRLLDGREKDGPGDLERAFLVAERMRARTLIDTLQAARAVPASDPLRQRRAAVLERISGIQRRLLDPDLPASERPSASRELERLEIEHADLHNQLNRAAPSLANLSRPDFASLAQVRQTLSPREALLSFQIAPWEDMQKDFAGG
;
A
#
# COMPACT_ATOMS: atom_id res chain seq x y z
N MET A 1 82.67 -10.77 6.71
CA MET A 1 81.38 -11.18 7.27
C MET A 1 80.32 -10.20 6.79
N THR A 2 79.62 -10.55 5.71
CA THR A 2 78.55 -9.73 5.11
C THR A 2 77.47 -10.70 4.64
N LEU A 3 76.39 -10.76 5.42
CA LEU A 3 75.27 -11.66 5.24
C LEU A 3 74.33 -11.08 4.16
N LYS A 4 74.18 -11.79 3.04
CA LYS A 4 73.15 -11.51 2.02
C LYS A 4 71.82 -12.10 2.49
N ALA A 5 70.81 -11.27 2.69
CA ALA A 5 69.44 -11.71 2.98
C ALA A 5 68.74 -12.17 1.70
N LEU A 6 68.27 -13.42 1.70
CA LEU A 6 67.44 -14.03 0.65
C LEU A 6 65.97 -13.73 1.00
N PHE A 7 65.26 -12.99 0.14
CA PHE A 7 63.81 -12.82 0.25
C PHE A 7 63.13 -14.08 -0.33
N VAL A 8 62.49 -14.88 0.52
CA VAL A 8 61.63 -15.99 0.11
C VAL A 8 60.20 -15.44 0.00
N VAL A 9 59.70 -15.36 -1.23
CA VAL A 9 58.29 -15.04 -1.51
C VAL A 9 57.46 -16.30 -1.25
N PHE A 10 56.64 -16.29 -0.20
CA PHE A 10 55.59 -17.28 0.00
C PHE A 10 54.45 -17.00 -0.99
N LEU A 11 54.37 -17.80 -2.05
CA LEU A 11 53.17 -17.90 -2.89
C LEU A 11 52.09 -18.63 -2.08
N LEU A 12 51.15 -17.87 -1.51
CA LEU A 12 49.90 -18.40 -0.98
C LEU A 12 49.06 -18.93 -2.17
N PRO A 13 48.43 -20.12 -2.06
CA PRO A 13 47.52 -20.60 -3.09
C PRO A 13 46.31 -19.68 -3.16
N ILE A 14 46.08 -19.11 -4.34
CA ILE A 14 44.86 -18.37 -4.67
C ILE A 14 43.69 -19.36 -4.53
N PRO A 15 42.63 -19.07 -3.74
CA PRO A 15 41.48 -19.94 -3.67
C PRO A 15 40.88 -20.04 -5.06
N ALA A 16 40.66 -21.28 -5.52
CA ALA A 16 40.02 -21.57 -6.79
C ALA A 16 38.69 -20.80 -6.85
N ILE A 17 38.55 -19.98 -7.90
CA ILE A 17 37.30 -19.35 -8.28
C ILE A 17 36.26 -20.46 -8.32
N ALA A 18 35.21 -20.34 -7.50
CA ALA A 18 34.09 -21.25 -7.49
C ALA A 18 33.57 -21.36 -8.93
N GLN A 19 33.74 -22.54 -9.53
CA GLN A 19 33.15 -22.84 -10.82
C GLN A 19 31.64 -22.70 -10.65
N THR A 20 31.03 -21.84 -11.46
CA THR A 20 29.58 -21.79 -11.63
C THR A 20 29.15 -23.17 -12.12
N VAL A 21 28.65 -24.00 -11.20
CA VAL A 21 28.09 -25.32 -11.53
C VAL A 21 26.94 -25.05 -12.48
N ALA A 22 27.04 -25.54 -13.72
CA ALA A 22 25.95 -25.47 -14.68
C ALA A 22 24.68 -26.01 -14.02
N PRO A 23 23.52 -25.34 -14.19
CA PRO A 23 22.28 -25.78 -13.55
C PRO A 23 22.03 -27.26 -13.89
N PRO A 24 21.58 -28.07 -12.91
CA PRO A 24 21.34 -29.48 -13.13
C PRO A 24 20.35 -29.65 -14.29
N GLY A 25 20.72 -30.41 -15.31
CA GLY A 25 19.78 -30.75 -16.39
C GLY A 25 18.59 -31.55 -15.86
N ALA A 26 17.48 -31.60 -16.61
CA ALA A 26 16.24 -32.23 -16.14
C ALA A 26 16.41 -33.69 -15.67
N SER A 27 17.30 -34.46 -16.31
CA SER A 27 17.64 -35.83 -15.91
C SER A 27 18.29 -35.91 -14.53
N SER A 28 19.03 -34.87 -14.13
CA SER A 28 19.60 -34.76 -12.78
C SER A 28 18.51 -34.51 -11.74
N CYS A 29 17.54 -33.64 -12.03
CA CYS A 29 16.38 -33.43 -11.14
C CYS A 29 15.53 -34.72 -11.00
N GLU A 30 15.34 -35.48 -12.07
CA GLU A 30 14.63 -36.77 -12.02
C GLU A 30 15.40 -37.83 -11.23
N ALA A 31 16.73 -37.88 -11.36
CA ALA A 31 17.57 -38.74 -10.53
C ALA A 31 17.50 -38.36 -9.05
N LEU A 32 17.47 -37.05 -8.74
CA LEU A 32 17.24 -36.55 -7.38
C LEU A 32 15.86 -36.97 -6.87
N PHE A 33 14.82 -36.92 -7.71
CA PHE A 33 13.48 -37.35 -7.34
C PHE A 33 13.43 -38.86 -7.05
N ALA A 34 14.07 -39.68 -7.89
CA ALA A 34 14.15 -41.12 -7.66
C ALA A 34 14.86 -41.46 -6.34
N ALA A 35 15.85 -40.65 -5.93
CA ALA A 35 16.57 -40.84 -4.68
C ALA A 35 15.79 -40.34 -3.45
N GLN A 36 15.07 -39.23 -3.57
CA GLN A 36 14.41 -38.53 -2.46
C GLN A 36 13.03 -38.00 -2.85
N PRO A 37 12.04 -38.88 -3.11
CA PRO A 37 10.76 -38.46 -3.70
C PRO A 37 9.93 -37.55 -2.79
N ASP A 38 10.08 -37.66 -1.47
CA ASP A 38 9.28 -36.89 -0.49
C ASP A 38 9.87 -35.51 -0.14
N ARG A 39 10.99 -35.13 -0.75
CA ARG A 39 11.68 -33.84 -0.53
C ARG A 39 11.16 -32.75 -1.48
N GLU A 40 11.31 -31.49 -1.08
CA GLU A 40 10.90 -30.32 -1.89
C GLU A 40 11.83 -30.18 -3.11
N GLU A 41 13.12 -30.39 -2.87
CA GLU A 41 14.23 -30.05 -3.75
C GLU A 41 14.10 -30.63 -5.16
N PRO A 42 13.71 -31.91 -5.38
CA PRO A 42 13.59 -32.45 -6.74
C PRO A 42 12.44 -31.86 -7.55
N ALA A 43 11.28 -31.63 -6.92
CA ALA A 43 10.14 -31.02 -7.58
C ALA A 43 10.42 -29.54 -7.89
N LYS A 44 11.06 -28.84 -6.94
CA LYS A 44 11.53 -27.47 -7.12
C LYS A 44 12.56 -27.35 -8.25
N CYS A 45 13.51 -28.28 -8.34
CA CYS A 45 14.53 -28.32 -9.40
C CYS A 45 13.91 -28.32 -10.81
N LEU A 46 12.90 -29.17 -11.03
CA LEU A 46 12.16 -29.20 -12.30
C LEU A 46 11.35 -27.92 -12.53
N PHE A 47 10.75 -27.36 -11.48
CA PHE A 47 10.06 -26.08 -11.59
C PHE A 47 11.02 -24.93 -11.94
N ASP A 48 12.18 -24.84 -11.31
CA ASP A 48 13.17 -23.81 -11.61
C ASP A 48 13.65 -23.92 -13.07
N LEU A 49 13.91 -25.14 -13.57
CA LEU A 49 14.20 -25.39 -14.99
C LEU A 49 13.05 -24.97 -15.91
N SER A 50 11.80 -25.06 -15.47
CA SER A 50 10.66 -24.61 -16.27
C SER A 50 10.60 -23.09 -16.45
N ARG A 51 11.35 -22.33 -15.66
CA ARG A 51 11.45 -20.87 -15.81
C ARG A 51 12.43 -20.48 -16.92
N GLU A 52 13.41 -21.33 -17.22
CA GLU A 52 14.37 -21.14 -18.30
C GLU A 52 13.68 -21.22 -19.67
N PRO A 53 13.84 -20.23 -20.55
CA PRO A 53 13.16 -20.20 -21.85
C PRO A 53 13.32 -21.48 -22.68
N ASP A 54 14.53 -22.07 -22.65
CA ASP A 54 14.89 -23.21 -23.49
C ASP A 54 14.35 -24.56 -22.96
N GLU A 55 14.10 -24.67 -21.65
CA GLU A 55 13.63 -25.91 -21.02
C GLU A 55 12.18 -25.83 -20.51
N ARG A 56 11.53 -24.66 -20.59
CA ARG A 56 10.17 -24.38 -20.09
C ARG A 56 9.18 -25.50 -20.31
N GLU A 57 8.87 -25.80 -21.58
CA GLU A 57 7.83 -26.76 -21.92
C GLU A 57 8.24 -28.21 -21.60
N ARG A 58 9.53 -28.52 -21.73
CA ARG A 58 10.05 -29.86 -21.45
C ARG A 58 10.03 -30.16 -19.96
N ALA A 59 10.51 -29.25 -19.12
CA ALA A 59 10.51 -29.37 -17.67
C ALA A 59 9.07 -29.38 -17.12
N ALA A 60 8.18 -28.50 -17.61
CA ALA A 60 6.77 -28.53 -17.24
C ALA A 60 6.09 -29.86 -17.62
N SER A 61 6.38 -30.40 -18.81
CA SER A 61 5.85 -31.69 -19.25
C SER A 61 6.35 -32.87 -18.42
N ARG A 62 7.62 -32.86 -18.00
CA ARG A 62 8.20 -33.85 -17.08
C ARG A 62 7.57 -33.76 -15.70
N LEU A 63 7.40 -32.55 -15.17
CA LEU A 63 6.74 -32.33 -13.88
C LEU A 63 5.30 -32.85 -13.88
N ARG A 64 4.53 -32.57 -14.95
CA ARG A 64 3.18 -33.13 -15.17
C ARG A 64 3.19 -34.65 -15.27
N ALA A 65 4.18 -35.25 -15.93
CA ALA A 65 4.29 -36.71 -16.05
C ALA A 65 4.57 -37.36 -14.69
N LEU A 66 5.51 -36.82 -13.92
CA LEU A 66 5.81 -37.29 -12.56
C LEU A 66 4.62 -37.13 -11.62
N GLN A 67 3.90 -36.00 -11.68
CA GLN A 67 2.71 -35.77 -10.87
C GLN A 67 1.59 -36.78 -11.18
N ARG A 68 1.41 -37.17 -12.45
CA ARG A 68 0.46 -38.23 -12.82
C ARG A 68 0.90 -39.61 -12.33
N ALA A 69 2.20 -39.91 -12.37
CA ALA A 69 2.74 -41.18 -11.89
C ALA A 69 2.73 -41.29 -10.35
N HIS A 70 2.85 -40.16 -9.65
CA HIS A 70 2.92 -40.06 -8.20
C HIS A 70 1.90 -39.06 -7.66
N SER A 71 0.60 -39.32 -7.89
CA SER A 71 -0.48 -38.41 -7.52
C SER A 71 -0.49 -38.04 -6.04
N ASP A 72 -0.03 -38.92 -5.15
CA ASP A 72 -0.08 -38.70 -3.70
C ASP A 72 1.10 -37.86 -3.18
N ASN A 73 1.98 -37.38 -4.07
CA ASN A 73 3.11 -36.53 -3.73
C ASN A 73 2.70 -35.04 -3.70
N PRO A 74 2.65 -34.41 -2.51
CA PRO A 74 2.19 -33.04 -2.40
C PRO A 74 3.17 -32.00 -2.96
N TRP A 75 4.48 -32.27 -2.98
CA TRP A 75 5.47 -31.38 -3.61
C TRP A 75 5.31 -31.36 -5.13
N LEU A 76 5.10 -32.52 -5.77
CA LEU A 76 4.79 -32.57 -7.20
C LEU A 76 3.47 -31.89 -7.53
N ALA A 77 2.44 -32.05 -6.68
CA ALA A 77 1.18 -31.33 -6.86
C ALA A 77 1.38 -29.80 -6.79
N LEU A 78 2.09 -29.31 -5.75
CA LEU A 78 2.37 -27.88 -5.56
C LEU A 78 3.08 -27.26 -6.77
N TYR A 79 4.20 -27.85 -7.18
CA TYR A 79 5.01 -27.29 -8.27
C TYR A 79 4.37 -27.50 -9.64
N THR A 80 3.63 -28.60 -9.86
CA THR A 80 2.82 -28.76 -11.09
C THR A 80 1.78 -27.65 -11.18
N GLY A 81 1.17 -27.26 -10.06
CA GLY A 81 0.18 -26.17 -10.01
C GLY A 81 0.73 -24.80 -10.45
N HIS A 82 2.05 -24.60 -10.41
CA HIS A 82 2.68 -23.38 -10.94
C HIS A 82 2.82 -23.35 -12.46
N VAL A 83 2.87 -24.51 -13.11
CA VAL A 83 3.11 -24.64 -14.56
C VAL A 83 1.88 -25.11 -15.33
N ASP A 84 0.87 -25.64 -14.64
CA ASP A 84 -0.40 -26.11 -15.19
C ASP A 84 -1.51 -25.16 -14.73
N SER A 85 -1.77 -24.11 -15.52
CA SER A 85 -2.77 -23.08 -15.20
C SER A 85 -4.17 -23.67 -15.06
N ASP A 86 -4.52 -24.64 -15.91
CA ASP A 86 -5.87 -25.18 -16.04
C ASP A 86 -6.24 -26.04 -14.82
N ARG A 87 -5.25 -26.71 -14.22
CA ARG A 87 -5.42 -27.54 -13.03
C ARG A 87 -4.85 -26.93 -11.75
N SER A 88 -4.41 -25.68 -11.80
CA SER A 88 -3.69 -25.03 -10.69
C SER A 88 -4.46 -25.08 -9.37
N GLU A 89 -5.76 -24.77 -9.35
CA GLU A 89 -6.59 -24.84 -8.14
C GLU A 89 -6.69 -26.26 -7.58
N GLU A 90 -6.99 -27.24 -8.44
CA GLU A 90 -7.09 -28.66 -8.07
C GLU A 90 -5.80 -29.14 -7.40
N LEU A 91 -4.66 -28.81 -8.04
CA LEU A 91 -3.32 -29.20 -7.62
C LEU A 91 -2.89 -28.53 -6.32
N TYR A 92 -3.18 -27.24 -6.11
CA TYR A 92 -2.89 -26.59 -4.82
C TYR A 92 -3.76 -27.15 -3.69
N ARG A 93 -5.04 -27.42 -3.93
CA ARG A 93 -5.91 -28.06 -2.94
C ARG A 93 -5.44 -29.48 -2.61
N GLN A 94 -4.97 -30.23 -3.62
CA GLN A 94 -4.36 -31.54 -3.44
C GLN A 94 -3.06 -31.46 -2.61
N ALA A 95 -2.19 -30.50 -2.92
CA ALA A 95 -0.96 -30.27 -2.18
C ALA A 95 -1.24 -29.92 -0.71
N ALA A 96 -2.15 -28.98 -0.43
CA ALA A 96 -2.53 -28.59 0.92
C ALA A 96 -3.03 -29.79 1.74
N ARG A 97 -3.95 -30.59 1.20
CA ARG A 97 -4.43 -31.82 1.87
C ARG A 97 -3.31 -32.84 2.11
N GLY A 98 -2.43 -33.03 1.13
CA GLY A 98 -1.32 -33.97 1.23
C GLY A 98 -0.29 -33.56 2.29
N PHE A 99 0.04 -32.28 2.37
CA PHE A 99 0.93 -31.76 3.41
C PHE A 99 0.31 -31.81 4.81
N ALA A 100 -0.98 -31.46 4.93
CA ALA A 100 -1.72 -31.56 6.18
C ALA A 100 -1.74 -33.00 6.71
N HIS A 101 -1.98 -33.99 5.85
CA HIS A 101 -1.93 -35.41 6.22
C HIS A 101 -0.54 -35.83 6.72
N ARG A 102 0.51 -35.31 6.09
CA ARG A 102 1.92 -35.58 6.45
C ARG A 102 2.44 -34.71 7.60
N ARG A 103 1.64 -33.74 8.08
CA ARG A 103 2.02 -32.72 9.07
C ARG A 103 3.28 -31.94 8.67
N GLU A 104 3.40 -31.63 7.38
CA GLU A 104 4.54 -30.89 6.84
C GLU A 104 4.13 -29.41 6.67
N ALA A 105 4.46 -28.60 7.68
CA ALA A 105 3.93 -27.24 7.78
C ALA A 105 4.40 -26.32 6.65
N ARG A 106 5.63 -26.50 6.14
CA ARG A 106 6.20 -25.60 5.12
C ARG A 106 5.41 -25.70 3.82
N GLY A 107 5.22 -26.91 3.31
CA GLY A 107 4.46 -27.20 2.11
C GLY A 107 3.00 -26.83 2.26
N GLU A 108 2.38 -27.08 3.41
CA GLU A 108 0.99 -26.71 3.69
C GLU A 108 0.79 -25.19 3.63
N VAL A 109 1.66 -24.41 4.30
CA VAL A 109 1.64 -22.94 4.22
C VAL A 109 1.83 -22.45 2.79
N LEU A 110 2.78 -23.04 2.03
CA LEU A 110 3.01 -22.67 0.63
C LEU A 110 1.80 -22.98 -0.26
N ALA A 111 1.14 -24.12 -0.05
CA ALA A 111 -0.05 -24.51 -0.80
C ALA A 111 -1.21 -23.54 -0.54
N HIS A 112 -1.53 -23.27 0.72
CA HIS A 112 -2.56 -22.30 1.10
C HIS A 112 -2.25 -20.89 0.60
N SER A 113 -1.00 -20.45 0.70
CA SER A 113 -0.57 -19.12 0.19
C SER A 113 -0.78 -18.96 -1.32
N ASN A 114 -0.52 -20.03 -2.09
CA ASN A 114 -0.67 -20.01 -3.54
C ASN A 114 -2.14 -20.13 -3.96
N LEU A 115 -2.90 -20.97 -3.27
CA LEU A 115 -4.34 -21.10 -3.49
C LEU A 115 -5.06 -19.79 -3.16
N GLN A 116 -4.70 -19.13 -2.05
CA GLN A 116 -5.18 -17.80 -1.70
C GLN A 116 -4.97 -16.81 -2.85
N ARG A 117 -3.76 -16.74 -3.40
CA ARG A 117 -3.42 -15.82 -4.48
C ARG A 117 -4.23 -16.11 -5.75
N LEU A 118 -4.42 -17.39 -6.08
CA LEU A 118 -5.22 -17.81 -7.23
C LEU A 118 -6.69 -17.40 -7.07
N LEU A 119 -7.30 -17.74 -5.94
CA LEU A 119 -8.69 -17.41 -5.62
C LEU A 119 -8.92 -15.90 -5.58
N PHE A 120 -7.96 -15.17 -5.02
CA PHE A 120 -7.97 -13.71 -5.00
C PHE A 120 -8.01 -13.13 -6.42
N ALA A 121 -7.14 -13.61 -7.32
CA ALA A 121 -7.11 -13.17 -8.71
C ALA A 121 -8.40 -13.51 -9.49
N GLN A 122 -9.16 -14.52 -9.04
CA GLN A 122 -10.48 -14.88 -9.58
C GLN A 122 -11.64 -14.10 -8.94
N GLY A 123 -11.37 -13.17 -8.01
CA GLY A 123 -12.40 -12.42 -7.29
C GLY A 123 -13.14 -13.22 -6.20
N ARG A 124 -12.71 -14.45 -5.88
CA ARG A 124 -13.28 -15.30 -4.82
C ARG A 124 -12.71 -14.91 -3.46
N LEU A 125 -13.03 -13.67 -3.04
CA LEU A 125 -12.39 -13.01 -1.91
C LEU A 125 -12.60 -13.75 -0.58
N GLU A 126 -13.81 -14.25 -0.31
CA GLU A 126 -14.11 -14.99 0.94
C GLU A 126 -13.28 -16.28 1.06
N GLU A 127 -13.25 -17.08 0.00
CA GLU A 127 -12.43 -18.30 -0.03
C GLU A 127 -10.94 -17.99 0.07
N ALA A 128 -10.47 -16.95 -0.63
CA ALA A 128 -9.09 -16.49 -0.47
C ALA A 128 -8.78 -16.10 0.99
N GLY A 129 -9.71 -15.43 1.68
CA GLY A 129 -9.58 -15.09 3.09
C GLY A 129 -9.44 -16.33 3.97
N ALA A 130 -10.27 -17.36 3.76
CA ALA A 130 -10.18 -18.61 4.49
C ALA A 130 -8.81 -19.31 4.30
N GLU A 131 -8.29 -19.33 3.07
CA GLU A 131 -6.97 -19.90 2.78
C GLU A 131 -5.83 -19.09 3.42
N ALA A 132 -5.96 -17.75 3.51
CA ALA A 132 -5.00 -16.90 4.24
C ALA A 132 -4.98 -17.20 5.75
N GLU A 133 -6.15 -17.42 6.34
CA GLU A 133 -6.30 -17.79 7.75
C GLU A 133 -5.72 -19.17 8.02
N LEU A 134 -5.99 -20.16 7.17
CA LEU A 134 -5.41 -21.50 7.28
C LEU A 134 -3.88 -21.46 7.20
N ALA A 135 -3.32 -20.73 6.21
CA ALA A 135 -1.87 -20.54 6.12
C ALA A 135 -1.29 -19.94 7.42
N THR A 136 -1.98 -18.98 8.02
CA THR A 136 -1.55 -18.34 9.27
C THR A 136 -1.63 -19.30 10.46
N GLN A 137 -2.70 -20.10 10.56
CA GLN A 137 -2.88 -21.08 11.63
C GLN A 137 -1.81 -22.18 11.60
N VAL A 138 -1.55 -22.74 10.41
CA VAL A 138 -0.53 -23.78 10.20
C VAL A 138 0.87 -23.22 10.52
N ALA A 139 1.15 -22.02 10.02
CA ALA A 139 2.41 -21.33 10.32
C ALA A 139 2.60 -21.11 11.83
N GLN A 140 1.58 -20.64 12.54
CA GLN A 140 1.63 -20.43 13.99
C GLN A 140 1.84 -21.74 14.75
N ALA A 141 1.18 -22.83 14.33
CA ALA A 141 1.32 -24.14 14.94
C ALA A 141 2.72 -24.76 14.71
N SER A 142 3.40 -24.38 13.63
CA SER A 142 4.75 -24.88 13.33
C SER A 142 5.82 -24.35 14.29
N GLY A 143 5.61 -23.16 14.87
CA GLY A 143 6.62 -22.47 15.67
C GLY A 143 7.81 -21.92 14.86
N ASP A 144 7.85 -22.12 13.55
CA ASP A 144 8.91 -21.63 12.66
C ASP A 144 8.72 -20.12 12.42
N PRO A 145 9.69 -19.26 12.81
CA PRO A 145 9.56 -17.81 12.65
C PRO A 145 9.35 -17.34 11.20
N ALA A 146 9.98 -17.99 10.22
CA ALA A 146 9.88 -17.62 8.82
C ALA A 146 8.52 -18.02 8.23
N LEU A 147 7.97 -19.19 8.61
CA LEU A 147 6.62 -19.56 8.23
C LEU A 147 5.58 -18.64 8.87
N ILE A 148 5.75 -18.29 10.15
CA ILE A 148 4.89 -17.34 10.86
C ILE A 148 4.88 -15.99 10.14
N ALA A 149 6.06 -15.46 9.78
CA ALA A 149 6.17 -14.23 9.00
C ALA A 149 5.46 -14.34 7.65
N ARG A 150 5.63 -15.45 6.92
CA ARG A 150 4.92 -15.72 5.66
C ARG A 150 3.40 -15.70 5.83
N GLY A 151 2.88 -16.40 6.83
CA GLY A 151 1.44 -16.42 7.13
C GLY A 151 0.89 -15.02 7.38
N ARG A 152 1.61 -14.22 8.18
CA ARG A 152 1.27 -12.81 8.43
C ARG A 152 1.26 -11.96 7.17
N ILE A 153 2.25 -12.09 6.29
CA ILE A 153 2.31 -11.36 5.01
C ILE A 153 1.12 -11.71 4.11
N VAL A 154 0.77 -13.00 4.02
CA VAL A 154 -0.37 -13.47 3.20
C VAL A 154 -1.69 -12.89 3.72
N LEU A 155 -1.91 -12.97 5.03
CA LEU A 155 -3.10 -12.39 5.65
C LEU A 155 -3.14 -10.86 5.52
N ALA A 156 -2.01 -10.17 5.73
CA ALA A 156 -1.93 -8.73 5.56
C ALA A 156 -2.28 -8.30 4.13
N ARG A 157 -1.77 -9.00 3.11
CA ARG A 157 -2.12 -8.74 1.71
C ARG A 157 -3.62 -8.94 1.44
N HIS A 158 -4.22 -9.98 2.00
CA HIS A 158 -5.66 -10.21 1.86
C HIS A 158 -6.46 -9.07 2.52
N LEU A 159 -6.09 -8.67 3.74
CA LEU A 159 -6.73 -7.56 4.45
C LEU A 159 -6.56 -6.22 3.70
N HIS A 160 -5.41 -5.98 3.07
CA HIS A 160 -5.15 -4.76 2.30
C HIS A 160 -6.05 -4.66 1.06
N PHE A 161 -6.18 -5.74 0.29
CA PHE A 161 -6.89 -5.67 -0.98
C PHE A 161 -8.39 -6.03 -0.90
N ALA A 162 -8.79 -6.99 -0.06
CA ALA A 162 -10.19 -7.41 0.07
C ALA A 162 -10.91 -6.77 1.26
N SER A 163 -10.42 -6.99 2.48
CA SER A 163 -11.14 -6.58 3.70
C SER A 163 -10.98 -5.11 4.06
N LYS A 164 -10.04 -4.41 3.42
CA LYS A 164 -9.67 -3.00 3.65
C LYS A 164 -9.40 -2.66 5.13
N ASP A 165 -8.88 -3.62 5.89
CA ASP A 165 -8.42 -3.40 7.26
C ASP A 165 -6.92 -3.06 7.27
N LEU A 166 -6.61 -1.81 6.90
CA LEU A 166 -5.23 -1.36 6.68
C LEU A 166 -4.40 -1.38 7.98
N GLU A 167 -4.96 -0.97 9.11
CA GLU A 167 -4.25 -1.00 10.40
C GLU A 167 -3.92 -2.43 10.84
N LYS A 168 -4.84 -3.40 10.72
CA LYS A 168 -4.52 -4.80 11.05
C LYS A 168 -3.46 -5.37 10.11
N ALA A 169 -3.55 -5.07 8.81
CA ALA A 169 -2.55 -5.48 7.83
C ALA A 169 -1.16 -4.89 8.16
N TYR A 170 -1.12 -3.59 8.51
CA TYR A 170 0.08 -2.90 8.97
C TYR A 170 0.74 -3.59 10.17
N LEU A 171 -0.04 -3.87 11.22
CA LEU A 171 0.48 -4.53 12.43
C LEU A 171 1.04 -5.93 12.13
N LEU A 172 0.38 -6.71 11.28
CA LEU A 172 0.88 -8.03 10.85
C LEU A 172 2.21 -7.92 10.11
N LEU A 173 2.36 -6.92 9.23
CA LEU A 173 3.60 -6.70 8.49
C LEU A 173 4.73 -6.23 9.42
N ARG A 174 4.46 -5.40 10.44
CA ARG A 174 5.46 -5.04 11.45
C ARG A 174 5.95 -6.22 12.27
N GLN A 175 5.03 -7.12 12.61
CA GLN A 175 5.39 -8.37 13.28
C GLN A 175 6.18 -9.33 12.36
N ALA A 176 5.86 -9.37 11.06
CA ALA A 176 6.62 -10.14 10.08
C ALA A 176 8.02 -9.55 9.89
N GLU A 177 8.12 -8.23 9.74
CA GLU A 177 9.37 -7.50 9.61
C GLU A 177 10.33 -7.79 10.76
N THR A 178 9.84 -7.77 12.00
CA THR A 178 10.64 -8.09 13.20
C THR A 178 11.25 -9.49 13.14
N ALA A 179 10.60 -10.44 12.48
CA ALA A 179 11.06 -11.82 12.35
C ALA A 179 11.98 -12.04 11.12
N LEU A 180 11.98 -11.13 10.15
CA LEU A 180 12.65 -11.28 8.84
C LEU A 180 13.90 -10.41 8.68
N PHE A 181 14.21 -9.53 9.64
CA PHE A 181 15.34 -8.61 9.55
C PHE A 181 16.22 -8.69 10.80
N PRO A 182 17.56 -8.54 10.66
CA PRO A 182 18.29 -8.30 9.39
C PRO A 182 18.45 -9.57 8.52
N GLU A 183 18.28 -10.75 9.11
CA GLU A 183 18.43 -12.05 8.45
C GLU A 183 17.08 -12.58 7.96
N GLY A 184 17.01 -13.07 6.72
CA GLY A 184 15.78 -13.64 6.18
C GLY A 184 15.89 -13.95 4.68
N ASP A 185 14.96 -14.77 4.18
CA ASP A 185 14.84 -15.02 2.75
C ASP A 185 14.44 -13.73 2.01
N TYR A 186 15.17 -13.40 0.94
CA TYR A 186 14.96 -12.17 0.16
C TYR A 186 13.51 -12.02 -0.31
N SER A 187 12.87 -13.12 -0.75
CA SER A 187 11.48 -13.07 -1.25
C SER A 187 10.51 -12.62 -0.15
N LEU A 188 10.70 -13.10 1.07
CA LEU A 188 9.89 -12.68 2.23
C LEU A 188 10.18 -11.26 2.67
N GLN A 189 11.46 -10.86 2.70
CA GLN A 189 11.86 -9.49 3.01
C GLN A 189 11.26 -8.49 2.01
N ARG A 190 11.38 -8.79 0.72
CA ARG A 190 10.78 -8.00 -0.36
C ARG A 190 9.27 -7.88 -0.19
N ASP A 191 8.57 -9.00 -0.06
CA ASP A 191 7.10 -9.00 0.03
C ASP A 191 6.63 -8.23 1.28
N CYS A 192 7.33 -8.38 2.41
CA CYS A 192 7.03 -7.65 3.64
C CYS A 192 7.18 -6.13 3.44
N LEU A 193 8.35 -5.67 2.97
CA LEU A 193 8.63 -4.24 2.79
C LEU A 193 7.75 -3.60 1.72
N LEU A 194 7.47 -4.31 0.61
CA LEU A 194 6.62 -3.77 -0.45
C LEU A 194 5.19 -3.52 0.05
N ASN A 195 4.58 -4.47 0.76
CA ASN A 195 3.24 -4.30 1.30
C ASN A 195 3.23 -3.26 2.44
N LEU A 196 4.27 -3.26 3.28
CA LEU A 196 4.36 -2.31 4.38
C LEU A 196 4.47 -0.88 3.85
N GLY A 197 5.31 -0.63 2.85
CA GLY A 197 5.47 0.68 2.22
C GLY A 197 4.16 1.20 1.63
N ASN A 198 3.45 0.36 0.86
CA ASN A 198 2.15 0.74 0.27
C ASN A 198 1.09 1.06 1.33
N ILE A 199 0.94 0.22 2.34
CA ILE A 199 -0.03 0.43 3.41
C ILE A 199 0.32 1.67 4.24
N SER A 200 1.61 1.92 4.48
CA SER A 200 2.05 3.14 5.16
C SER A 200 1.70 4.39 4.36
N LEU A 201 1.75 4.37 3.02
CA LEU A 201 1.24 5.49 2.20
C LEU A 201 -0.28 5.64 2.31
N GLU A 202 -1.03 4.54 2.20
CA GLU A 202 -2.50 4.55 2.30
C GLU A 202 -3.01 4.96 3.70
N LEU A 203 -2.17 4.87 4.73
CA LEU A 203 -2.43 5.33 6.09
C LEU A 203 -1.87 6.74 6.39
N GLY A 204 -1.35 7.47 5.39
CA GLY A 204 -0.75 8.80 5.57
C GLY A 204 0.59 8.81 6.31
N ARG A 205 1.20 7.65 6.55
CA ARG A 205 2.50 7.49 7.22
C ARG A 205 3.66 7.71 6.23
N TYR A 206 3.69 8.85 5.54
CA TYR A 206 4.61 9.09 4.41
C TYR A 206 6.10 9.02 4.78
N ARG A 207 6.48 9.52 5.96
CA ARG A 207 7.88 9.44 6.45
C ARG A 207 8.33 8.00 6.62
N GLU A 208 7.44 7.17 7.13
CA GLU A 208 7.67 5.75 7.32
C GLU A 208 7.75 5.02 5.98
N GLY A 209 6.78 5.26 5.09
CA GLY A 209 6.79 4.71 3.74
C GLY A 209 8.08 5.03 3.00
N THR A 210 8.58 6.27 3.13
CA THR A 210 9.89 6.69 2.58
C THR A 210 11.04 5.81 3.08
N GLU A 211 11.09 5.51 4.38
CA GLU A 211 12.14 4.66 4.96
C GLU A 211 12.01 3.20 4.52
N VAL A 212 10.79 2.67 4.50
CA VAL A 212 10.51 1.30 4.06
C VAL A 212 10.88 1.10 2.60
N PHE A 213 10.51 2.03 1.71
CA PHE A 213 10.86 1.95 0.29
C PHE A 213 12.36 2.13 0.04
N ARG A 214 13.05 2.96 0.83
CA ARG A 214 14.51 3.07 0.77
C ARG A 214 15.18 1.72 1.08
N ARG A 215 14.77 1.07 2.17
CA ARG A 215 15.26 -0.26 2.55
C ARG A 215 14.91 -1.32 1.49
N LEU A 216 13.72 -1.25 0.89
CA LEU A 216 13.35 -2.15 -0.21
C LEU A 216 14.26 -1.96 -1.43
N ALA A 217 14.59 -0.71 -1.79
CA ALA A 217 15.50 -0.43 -2.90
C ALA A 217 16.91 -0.97 -2.63
N GLU A 218 17.43 -0.83 -1.41
CA GLU A 218 18.73 -1.37 -1.00
C GLU A 218 18.77 -2.90 -1.07
N VAL A 219 17.75 -3.57 -0.50
CA VAL A 219 17.65 -5.04 -0.49
C VAL A 219 17.45 -5.59 -1.90
N ALA A 220 16.67 -4.91 -2.75
CA ALA A 220 16.49 -5.27 -4.15
C ALA A 220 17.78 -5.11 -4.98
N ALA A 221 18.50 -4.00 -4.78
CA ALA A 221 19.77 -3.75 -5.47
C ALA A 221 20.84 -4.79 -5.10
N ALA A 222 20.91 -5.18 -3.81
CA ALA A 222 21.83 -6.22 -3.34
C ALA A 222 21.53 -7.61 -3.93
N ASN A 223 20.30 -7.85 -4.41
CA ASN A 223 19.86 -9.09 -5.04
C ASN A 223 19.71 -8.97 -6.57
N GLU A 224 20.19 -7.86 -7.16
CA GLU A 224 20.11 -7.56 -8.60
C GLU A 224 18.68 -7.62 -9.18
N ASP A 225 17.66 -7.43 -8.33
CA ASP A 225 16.26 -7.46 -8.71
C ASP A 225 15.80 -6.07 -9.20
N ARG A 226 16.04 -5.82 -10.48
CA ARG A 226 15.67 -4.56 -11.16
C ARG A 226 14.16 -4.30 -11.14
N PHE A 227 13.34 -5.34 -11.14
CA PHE A 227 11.89 -5.22 -11.13
C PHE A 227 11.41 -4.63 -9.80
N THR A 228 11.92 -5.15 -8.69
CA THR A 228 11.64 -4.64 -7.35
C THR A 228 12.28 -3.28 -7.12
N GLU A 229 13.51 -3.06 -7.60
CA GLU A 229 14.21 -1.77 -7.50
C GLU A 229 13.39 -0.63 -8.12
N ALA A 230 12.82 -0.85 -9.32
CA ALA A 230 11.94 0.12 -9.99
C ALA A 230 10.72 0.47 -9.14
N ASN A 231 10.05 -0.55 -8.58
CA ASN A 231 8.88 -0.37 -7.72
C ASN A 231 9.22 0.39 -6.44
N ALA A 232 10.35 0.07 -5.80
CA ALA A 232 10.81 0.74 -4.60
C ALA A 232 11.11 2.23 -4.84
N LYS A 233 11.80 2.56 -5.93
CA LYS A 233 12.08 3.96 -6.32
C LYS A 233 10.80 4.74 -6.62
N PHE A 234 9.85 4.12 -7.31
CA PHE A 234 8.54 4.72 -7.53
C PHE A 234 7.82 5.00 -6.20
N GLY A 235 7.73 4.00 -5.31
CA GLY A 235 7.09 4.15 -4.00
C GLY A 235 7.73 5.25 -3.15
N LEU A 236 9.06 5.39 -3.21
CA LEU A 236 9.79 6.48 -2.56
C LEU A 236 9.41 7.85 -3.14
N ALA A 237 9.35 7.98 -4.47
CA ALA A 237 8.93 9.21 -5.13
C ALA A 237 7.48 9.58 -4.77
N SER A 238 6.56 8.61 -4.82
CA SER A 238 5.17 8.80 -4.40
C SER A 238 5.07 9.28 -2.95
N ALA A 239 5.82 8.67 -2.03
CA ALA A 239 5.84 9.10 -0.62
C ALA A 239 6.26 10.56 -0.45
N ILE A 240 7.25 11.01 -1.24
CA ILE A 240 7.70 12.40 -1.23
C ILE A 240 6.62 13.33 -1.77
N VAL A 241 5.98 12.97 -2.88
CA VAL A 241 4.91 13.78 -3.50
C VAL A 241 3.71 13.91 -2.57
N GLU A 242 3.26 12.81 -1.97
CA GLU A 242 2.11 12.85 -1.06
C GLU A 242 2.36 13.71 0.18
N ARG A 243 3.59 13.70 0.71
CA ARG A 243 3.97 14.61 1.79
C ARG A 243 4.06 16.07 1.32
N ALA A 244 4.48 16.30 0.08
CA ALA A 244 4.59 17.64 -0.47
C ALA A 244 3.23 18.29 -0.75
N HIS A 245 2.13 17.54 -0.86
CA HIS A 245 0.76 18.09 -0.91
C HIS A 245 0.43 18.93 0.34
N GLU A 246 0.92 18.54 1.53
CA GLU A 246 0.67 19.29 2.77
C GLU A 246 1.50 20.57 2.87
N LEU A 247 2.75 20.52 2.39
CA LEU A 247 3.68 21.65 2.41
C LEU A 247 4.64 21.58 1.22
N PRO A 248 4.29 22.22 0.08
CA PRO A 248 5.09 22.13 -1.13
C PRO A 248 6.48 22.72 -0.94
N GLN A 249 7.51 21.91 -1.16
CA GLN A 249 8.91 22.36 -1.19
C GLN A 249 9.51 22.04 -2.56
N GLU A 250 9.95 23.06 -3.31
CA GLU A 250 10.50 22.88 -4.66
C GLU A 250 11.70 21.92 -4.72
N GLY A 251 12.48 21.82 -3.64
CA GLY A 251 13.57 20.85 -3.53
C GLY A 251 13.07 19.40 -3.53
N GLU A 252 11.99 19.13 -2.82
CA GLU A 252 11.39 17.79 -2.67
C GLU A 252 10.71 17.35 -3.96
N LEU A 253 10.02 18.26 -4.66
CA LEU A 253 9.39 17.97 -5.95
C LEU A 253 10.43 17.65 -7.04
N ARG A 254 11.55 18.38 -7.05
CA ARG A 254 12.67 18.07 -7.97
C ARG A 254 13.28 16.70 -7.70
N GLU A 255 13.41 16.35 -6.42
CA GLU A 255 13.90 15.03 -6.01
C GLU A 255 12.92 13.91 -6.40
N ALA A 256 11.63 14.10 -6.16
CA ALA A 256 10.59 13.16 -6.58
C ALA A 256 10.60 12.95 -8.11
N ALA A 257 10.71 14.02 -8.89
CA ALA A 257 10.82 13.92 -10.35
C ALA A 257 12.08 13.16 -10.79
N ARG A 258 13.22 13.38 -10.14
CA ARG A 258 14.47 12.63 -10.41
C ARG A 258 14.27 11.13 -10.12
N LEU A 259 13.79 10.78 -8.94
CA LEU A 259 13.53 9.40 -8.53
C LEU A 259 12.51 8.71 -9.45
N THR A 260 11.48 9.44 -9.90
CA THR A 260 10.47 8.90 -10.82
C THR A 260 11.07 8.58 -12.20
N ARG A 261 11.98 9.41 -12.73
CA ARG A 261 12.71 9.09 -13.97
C ARG A 261 13.59 7.85 -13.81
N GLU A 262 14.28 7.72 -12.69
CA GLU A 262 15.09 6.52 -12.40
C GLU A 262 14.23 5.26 -12.26
N ALA A 263 13.05 5.37 -11.65
CA ALA A 263 12.08 4.29 -11.58
C ALA A 263 11.54 3.92 -12.97
N LEU A 264 11.26 4.91 -13.83
CA LEU A 264 10.82 4.70 -15.21
C LEU A 264 11.87 3.97 -16.04
N ASP A 265 13.12 4.43 -16.01
CA ASP A 265 14.23 3.81 -16.76
C ASP A 265 14.43 2.35 -16.31
N ALA A 266 14.39 2.09 -15.01
CA ALA A 266 14.48 0.74 -14.45
C ALA A 266 13.26 -0.13 -14.84
N ALA A 267 12.06 0.44 -14.84
CA ALA A 267 10.84 -0.27 -15.23
C ALA A 267 10.86 -0.68 -16.71
N ILE A 268 11.26 0.23 -17.61
CA ILE A 268 11.40 -0.05 -19.04
C ILE A 268 12.44 -1.16 -19.26
N ALA A 269 13.61 -1.05 -18.63
CA ALA A 269 14.68 -2.04 -18.74
C ALA A 269 14.25 -3.43 -18.23
N ALA A 270 13.40 -3.47 -17.20
CA ALA A 270 12.87 -4.71 -16.63
C ALA A 270 11.56 -5.20 -17.27
N GLY A 271 10.99 -4.47 -18.23
CA GLY A 271 9.68 -4.77 -18.81
C GLY A 271 8.50 -4.63 -17.83
N HIS A 272 8.65 -3.84 -16.77
CA HIS A 272 7.63 -3.65 -15.73
C HIS A 272 6.58 -2.60 -16.12
N ARG A 273 5.66 -2.97 -17.02
CA ARG A 273 4.59 -2.09 -17.55
C ARG A 273 3.76 -1.35 -16.49
N GLY A 274 3.39 -2.03 -15.40
CA GLY A 274 2.64 -1.41 -14.31
C GLY A 274 3.38 -0.24 -13.62
N ILE A 275 4.68 -0.34 -13.40
CA ILE A 275 5.47 0.78 -12.84
C ILE A 275 5.80 1.81 -13.91
N GLU A 276 6.01 1.41 -15.16
CA GLU A 276 6.15 2.33 -16.29
C GLU A 276 4.94 3.28 -16.39
N ALA A 277 3.72 2.74 -16.34
CA ALA A 277 2.49 3.53 -16.35
C ALA A 277 2.42 4.50 -15.15
N LYS A 278 2.66 4.00 -13.94
CA LYS A 278 2.63 4.81 -12.72
C LYS A 278 3.70 5.91 -12.70
N ALA A 279 4.91 5.62 -13.18
CA ALA A 279 5.98 6.60 -13.28
C ALA A 279 5.64 7.69 -14.30
N HIS A 280 5.06 7.33 -15.44
CA HIS A 280 4.52 8.31 -16.38
C HIS A 280 3.39 9.14 -15.79
N TYR A 281 2.43 8.54 -15.07
CA TYR A 281 1.41 9.30 -14.34
C TYR A 281 2.02 10.34 -13.40
N LEU A 282 2.97 9.93 -12.55
CA LEU A 282 3.58 10.81 -11.57
C LEU A 282 4.44 11.92 -12.20
N LEU A 283 5.17 11.63 -13.29
CA LEU A 283 5.87 12.66 -14.07
C LEU A 283 4.89 13.64 -14.73
N GLY A 284 3.74 13.15 -15.19
CA GLY A 284 2.65 14.00 -15.68
C GLY A 284 2.18 14.98 -14.61
N THR A 285 1.90 14.48 -13.40
CA THR A 285 1.48 15.30 -12.25
C THR A 285 2.54 16.30 -11.79
N LEU A 286 3.84 15.98 -11.95
CA LEU A 286 4.97 16.85 -11.59
C LEU A 286 5.40 17.80 -12.71
N SER A 287 4.70 17.79 -13.85
CA SER A 287 4.97 18.66 -15.00
C SER A 287 3.70 19.44 -15.38
N SER A 288 3.74 20.20 -16.47
CA SER A 288 2.59 21.00 -16.92
C SER A 288 2.56 21.11 -18.43
N GLY A 289 1.38 21.31 -19.02
CA GLY A 289 1.23 21.61 -20.45
C GLY A 289 1.57 20.41 -21.34
N GLU A 290 2.30 20.64 -22.44
CA GLU A 290 2.60 19.56 -23.40
C GLU A 290 3.46 18.43 -22.83
N GLU A 291 4.32 18.72 -21.86
CA GLU A 291 5.10 17.67 -21.18
C GLU A 291 4.20 16.75 -20.36
N ALA A 292 3.29 17.33 -19.56
CA ALA A 292 2.33 16.57 -18.77
C ALA A 292 1.44 15.70 -19.65
N ARG A 293 0.90 16.26 -20.74
CA ARG A 293 0.06 15.51 -21.70
C ARG A 293 0.80 14.32 -22.31
N ARG A 294 2.05 14.51 -22.76
CA ARG A 294 2.87 13.40 -23.30
C ARG A 294 3.06 12.28 -22.28
N HIS A 295 3.26 12.64 -21.01
CA HIS A 295 3.38 11.66 -19.94
C HIS A 295 2.06 10.93 -19.67
N PHE A 296 0.91 11.62 -19.61
CA PHE A 296 -0.37 10.94 -19.45
C PHE A 296 -0.76 10.06 -20.64
N GLU A 297 -0.40 10.45 -21.87
CA GLU A 297 -0.57 9.61 -23.06
C GLU A 297 0.33 8.36 -23.00
N ALA A 298 1.60 8.52 -22.60
CA ALA A 298 2.51 7.39 -22.39
C ALA A 298 2.03 6.47 -21.26
N CYS A 299 1.44 7.03 -20.19
CA CYS A 299 0.78 6.27 -19.13
C CYS A 299 -0.33 5.37 -19.70
N LEU A 300 -1.20 5.90 -20.57
CA LEU A 300 -2.29 5.12 -21.20
C LEU A 300 -1.76 3.98 -22.06
N VAL A 301 -0.64 4.21 -22.77
CA VAL A 301 0.04 3.18 -23.58
C VAL A 301 0.65 2.10 -22.67
N ALA A 302 1.19 2.49 -21.52
CA ALA A 302 1.82 1.61 -20.55
C ALA A 302 0.84 0.80 -19.69
N ALA A 303 -0.38 1.30 -19.48
CA ALA A 303 -1.34 0.72 -18.55
C ALA A 303 -1.94 -0.61 -19.03
N ASP A 304 -1.58 -1.68 -18.33
CA ASP A 304 -2.08 -3.05 -18.55
C ASP A 304 -3.40 -3.34 -17.81
N ALA A 305 -3.64 -2.67 -16.68
CA ALA A 305 -4.86 -2.85 -15.88
C ALA A 305 -5.91 -1.78 -16.19
N VAL A 306 -7.19 -2.17 -16.12
CA VAL A 306 -8.35 -1.25 -16.24
C VAL A 306 -8.23 -0.09 -15.23
N ARG A 307 -7.83 -0.41 -14.00
CA ARG A 307 -7.59 0.57 -12.94
C ARG A 307 -6.50 1.58 -13.31
N ASP A 308 -5.36 1.11 -13.81
CA ASP A 308 -4.22 2.00 -14.12
C ASP A 308 -4.58 2.94 -15.28
N ARG A 309 -5.38 2.48 -16.25
CA ARG A 309 -5.94 3.35 -17.30
C ARG A 309 -6.84 4.46 -16.74
N SER A 310 -7.65 4.16 -15.73
CA SER A 310 -8.44 5.20 -15.03
C SER A 310 -7.53 6.28 -14.44
N PHE A 311 -6.44 5.89 -13.76
CA PHE A 311 -5.48 6.87 -13.22
C PHE A 311 -4.84 7.75 -14.29
N CYS A 312 -4.44 7.18 -15.43
CA CYS A 312 -3.90 7.95 -16.53
C CYS A 312 -4.93 8.96 -17.10
N LEU A 313 -6.20 8.55 -17.25
CA LEU A 313 -7.27 9.43 -17.74
C LEU A 313 -7.63 10.54 -16.74
N ASN A 314 -7.51 10.28 -15.43
CA ASN A 314 -7.69 11.29 -14.39
C ASN A 314 -6.74 12.48 -14.60
N GLY A 315 -5.44 12.21 -14.68
CA GLY A 315 -4.42 13.24 -14.92
C GLY A 315 -4.59 13.95 -16.26
N LEU A 316 -4.89 13.20 -17.32
CA LEU A 316 -5.14 13.79 -18.65
C LEU A 316 -6.35 14.72 -18.65
N ALA A 317 -7.44 14.35 -17.99
CA ALA A 317 -8.64 15.18 -17.91
C ALA A 317 -8.37 16.48 -17.14
N ARG A 318 -7.59 16.40 -16.05
CA ARG A 318 -7.16 17.55 -15.27
C ARG A 318 -6.37 18.55 -16.13
N GLU A 319 -5.37 18.07 -16.86
CA GLU A 319 -4.57 18.90 -17.80
C GLU A 319 -5.39 19.51 -18.93
N LEU A 320 -6.39 18.79 -19.44
CA LEU A 320 -7.24 19.29 -20.52
C LEU A 320 -8.27 20.33 -20.04
N SER A 321 -8.55 20.41 -18.74
CA SER A 321 -9.69 21.15 -18.19
C SER A 321 -9.74 22.63 -18.60
N ALA A 322 -8.59 23.30 -18.65
CA ALA A 322 -8.49 24.70 -19.06
C ALA A 322 -8.47 24.90 -20.58
N SER A 323 -7.84 23.99 -21.34
CA SER A 323 -7.63 24.16 -22.79
C SER A 323 -8.71 23.54 -23.67
N ASP A 324 -9.28 22.40 -23.25
CA ASP A 324 -10.38 21.72 -23.95
C ASP A 324 -11.40 21.16 -22.91
N PRO A 325 -12.27 22.04 -22.38
CA PRO A 325 -13.26 21.69 -21.36
C PRO A 325 -14.17 20.52 -21.76
N ARG A 326 -14.55 20.43 -23.04
CA ARG A 326 -15.42 19.36 -23.55
C ARG A 326 -14.68 18.03 -23.52
N LYS A 327 -13.44 18.01 -24.03
CA LYS A 327 -12.63 16.79 -24.01
C LYS A 327 -12.29 16.36 -22.59
N ALA A 328 -11.99 17.30 -21.69
CA ALA A 328 -11.77 17.01 -20.27
C ALA A 328 -12.99 16.29 -19.64
N GLN A 329 -14.21 16.77 -19.90
CA GLN A 329 -15.43 16.12 -19.43
C GLN A 329 -15.64 14.71 -20.01
N GLU A 330 -15.38 14.51 -21.31
CA GLU A 330 -15.44 13.19 -21.94
C GLU A 330 -14.42 12.22 -21.29
N THR A 331 -13.17 12.67 -21.14
CA THR A 331 -12.06 11.90 -20.58
C THR A 331 -12.32 11.51 -19.12
N ILE A 332 -12.81 12.42 -18.28
CA ILE A 332 -13.06 12.11 -16.87
C ILE A 332 -14.26 11.18 -16.67
N ASN A 333 -15.30 11.28 -17.53
CA ASN A 333 -16.41 10.33 -17.50
C ASN A 333 -15.95 8.91 -17.89
N GLN A 334 -15.06 8.80 -18.87
CA GLN A 334 -14.45 7.52 -19.24
C GLN A 334 -13.61 6.97 -18.09
N SER A 335 -12.83 7.82 -17.40
CA SER A 335 -12.06 7.38 -16.23
C SER A 335 -12.95 6.79 -15.14
N LEU A 336 -14.03 7.50 -14.78
CA LEU A 336 -14.94 7.05 -13.73
C LEU A 336 -15.62 5.72 -14.08
N GLU A 337 -15.93 5.49 -15.36
CA GLU A 337 -16.47 4.23 -15.83
C GLU A 337 -15.46 3.08 -15.71
N LEU A 338 -14.19 3.32 -16.06
CA LEU A 338 -13.12 2.33 -15.84
C LEU A 338 -12.90 2.04 -14.36
N ALA A 339 -12.93 3.06 -13.50
CA ALA A 339 -12.85 2.86 -12.05
C ALA A 339 -13.99 1.99 -11.51
N ARG A 340 -15.20 2.15 -12.06
CA ARG A 340 -16.35 1.28 -11.72
C ARG A 340 -16.16 -0.15 -12.20
N GLN A 341 -15.71 -0.34 -13.43
CA GLN A 341 -15.42 -1.67 -14.00
C GLN A 341 -14.31 -2.41 -13.26
N ALA A 342 -13.37 -1.67 -12.68
CA ALA A 342 -12.32 -2.25 -11.84
C ALA A 342 -12.82 -2.66 -10.44
N GLU A 343 -14.05 -2.28 -10.05
CA GLU A 343 -14.62 -2.47 -8.71
C GLU A 343 -13.67 -1.98 -7.59
N ASP A 344 -12.89 -0.94 -7.88
CA ASP A 344 -11.85 -0.42 -7.00
C ASP A 344 -12.29 0.91 -6.40
N TYR A 345 -12.65 0.89 -5.11
CA TYR A 345 -13.10 2.09 -4.38
C TYR A 345 -12.04 3.21 -4.33
N TRP A 346 -10.74 2.88 -4.33
CA TRP A 346 -9.69 3.89 -4.37
C TRP A 346 -9.66 4.59 -5.72
N ALA A 347 -9.78 3.81 -6.80
CA ALA A 347 -9.89 4.36 -8.13
C ALA A 347 -11.15 5.21 -8.33
N MET A 348 -12.27 4.80 -7.73
CA MET A 348 -13.49 5.59 -7.76
C MET A 348 -13.33 6.93 -7.04
N ALA A 349 -12.74 6.94 -5.83
CA ALA A 349 -12.52 8.18 -5.09
C ALA A 349 -11.57 9.14 -5.84
N LEU A 350 -10.48 8.62 -6.41
CA LEU A 350 -9.55 9.41 -7.24
C LEU A 350 -10.23 9.97 -8.50
N ALA A 351 -11.05 9.16 -9.19
CA ALA A 351 -11.79 9.62 -10.36
C ALA A 351 -12.84 10.69 -10.02
N TRP A 352 -13.53 10.56 -8.88
CA TRP A 352 -14.45 11.59 -8.41
C TRP A 352 -13.74 12.87 -7.98
N ARG A 353 -12.59 12.76 -7.31
CA ARG A 353 -11.72 13.90 -6.98
C ARG A 353 -11.37 14.71 -8.23
N GLU A 354 -10.87 14.04 -9.27
CA GLU A 354 -10.52 14.75 -10.50
C GLU A 354 -11.75 15.26 -11.24
N ARG A 355 -12.88 14.55 -11.18
CA ARG A 355 -14.14 15.03 -11.74
C ARG A 355 -14.66 16.29 -11.06
N MET A 356 -14.57 16.36 -9.74
CA MET A 356 -14.85 17.59 -9.00
C MET A 356 -14.00 18.74 -9.57
N ARG A 357 -12.67 18.56 -9.63
CA ARG A 357 -11.73 19.59 -10.12
C ARG A 357 -12.01 20.01 -11.56
N VAL A 358 -12.26 19.05 -12.47
CA VAL A 358 -12.63 19.32 -13.86
C VAL A 358 -13.96 20.07 -13.95
N SER A 359 -14.98 19.68 -13.19
CA SER A 359 -16.31 20.30 -13.26
C SER A 359 -16.33 21.74 -12.77
N TRP A 360 -15.46 22.13 -11.84
CA TRP A 360 -15.32 23.54 -11.42
C TRP A 360 -14.66 24.44 -12.47
N VAL A 361 -13.82 23.88 -13.34
CA VAL A 361 -13.17 24.62 -14.45
C VAL A 361 -14.04 24.61 -15.71
N ALA A 362 -14.60 23.44 -16.04
CA ALA A 362 -15.21 23.14 -17.33
C ALA A 362 -16.74 23.04 -17.29
N GLY A 363 -17.36 22.96 -16.11
CA GLY A 363 -18.78 22.66 -15.93
C GLY A 363 -19.61 23.82 -15.38
N PRO A 364 -20.95 23.72 -15.42
CA PRO A 364 -21.82 24.68 -14.75
C PRO A 364 -21.74 24.52 -13.22
N PRO A 365 -21.97 25.60 -12.43
CA PRO A 365 -21.85 25.58 -10.98
C PRO A 365 -22.63 24.44 -10.29
N ASP A 366 -23.87 24.18 -10.71
CA ASP A 366 -24.71 23.11 -10.15
C ASP A 366 -24.11 21.71 -10.34
N ARG A 367 -23.40 21.49 -11.46
CA ARG A 367 -22.71 20.21 -11.71
C ARG A 367 -21.45 20.12 -10.87
N ALA A 368 -20.68 21.20 -10.78
CA ALA A 368 -19.50 21.27 -9.93
C ALA A 368 -19.86 20.95 -8.48
N MET A 369 -20.98 21.49 -7.98
CA MET A 369 -21.51 21.19 -6.65
C MET A 369 -21.81 19.70 -6.46
N LYS A 370 -22.61 19.11 -7.35
CA LYS A 370 -22.98 17.69 -7.27
C LYS A 370 -21.78 16.74 -7.38
N ASP A 371 -20.85 17.06 -8.27
CA ASP A 371 -19.63 16.27 -8.44
C ASP A 371 -18.72 16.40 -7.20
N SER A 372 -18.71 17.57 -6.52
CA SER A 372 -17.98 17.76 -5.25
C SER A 372 -18.59 16.92 -4.12
N GLU A 373 -19.92 16.93 -3.99
CA GLU A 373 -20.63 16.08 -3.03
C GLU A 373 -20.34 14.59 -3.28
N SER A 374 -20.35 14.17 -4.55
CA SER A 374 -20.05 12.80 -4.95
C SER A 374 -18.59 12.41 -4.64
N ALA A 375 -17.65 13.34 -4.78
CA ALA A 375 -16.25 13.12 -4.40
C ALA A 375 -16.09 12.90 -2.89
N LEU A 376 -16.70 13.75 -2.07
CA LEU A 376 -16.68 13.56 -0.61
C LEU A 376 -17.36 12.24 -0.20
N ASP A 377 -18.47 11.87 -0.84
CA ASP A 377 -19.17 10.61 -0.58
C ASP A 377 -18.33 9.39 -0.96
N ALA A 378 -17.55 9.45 -2.05
CA ALA A 378 -16.63 8.38 -2.44
C ALA A 378 -15.47 8.22 -1.44
N ILE A 379 -14.93 9.34 -0.94
CA ILE A 379 -13.91 9.34 0.13
C ILE A 379 -14.49 8.78 1.43
N GLU A 380 -15.73 9.15 1.78
CA GLU A 380 -16.40 8.59 2.95
C GLU A 380 -16.67 7.09 2.81
N ALA A 381 -17.01 6.60 1.61
CA ALA A 381 -17.16 5.17 1.36
C ALA A 381 -15.83 4.42 1.61
N LEU A 382 -14.68 4.98 1.20
CA LEU A 382 -13.37 4.41 1.54
C LEU A 382 -13.14 4.32 3.05
N ARG A 383 -13.57 5.35 3.79
CA ARG A 383 -13.46 5.40 5.25
C ARG A 383 -14.35 4.35 5.90
N ASP A 384 -15.58 4.17 5.42
CA ASP A 384 -16.53 3.21 5.95
C ASP A 384 -16.07 1.75 5.73
N LEU A 385 -15.20 1.49 4.75
CA LEU A 385 -14.57 0.18 4.54
C LEU A 385 -13.52 -0.18 5.60
N GLN A 386 -13.05 0.79 6.39
CA GLN A 386 -12.04 0.56 7.42
C GLN A 386 -12.69 0.08 8.73
N THR A 387 -12.14 -0.99 9.33
CA THR A 387 -12.72 -1.66 10.50
C THR A 387 -12.39 -0.99 11.85
N SER A 388 -11.36 -0.14 11.89
CA SER A 388 -10.92 0.54 13.11
C SER A 388 -10.88 2.05 12.94
N SER A 389 -11.21 2.81 13.98
CA SER A 389 -11.21 4.27 13.91
C SER A 389 -9.80 4.87 13.71
N SER A 390 -8.73 4.14 14.06
CA SER A 390 -7.34 4.53 13.75
C SER A 390 -7.07 4.43 12.25
N SER A 391 -7.42 3.29 11.64
CA SER A 391 -7.31 3.08 10.19
C SER A 391 -8.16 4.08 9.41
N GLN A 392 -9.38 4.36 9.90
CA GLN A 392 -10.24 5.41 9.35
C GLN A 392 -9.56 6.76 9.37
N ALA A 393 -8.97 7.16 10.50
CA ALA A 393 -8.31 8.47 10.64
C ALA A 393 -7.04 8.59 9.78
N GLY A 394 -6.18 7.57 9.79
CA GLY A 394 -4.94 7.57 8.99
C GLY A 394 -5.21 7.53 7.49
N MET A 395 -6.15 6.71 7.05
CA MET A 395 -6.56 6.73 5.64
C MET A 395 -7.23 8.06 5.28
N PHE A 396 -8.15 8.56 6.11
CA PHE A 396 -8.84 9.83 5.84
C PHE A 396 -7.88 11.03 5.78
N SER A 397 -6.76 11.01 6.51
CA SER A 397 -5.79 12.12 6.45
C SER A 397 -5.20 12.31 5.05
N THR A 398 -5.13 11.25 4.23
CA THR A 398 -4.63 11.34 2.85
C THR A 398 -5.59 12.07 1.91
N TRP A 399 -6.82 12.38 2.36
CA TRP A 399 -7.88 12.99 1.56
C TRP A 399 -8.34 14.36 2.08
N LEU A 400 -7.68 14.89 3.12
CA LEU A 400 -8.07 16.18 3.71
C LEU A 400 -7.96 17.34 2.72
N GLU A 401 -7.03 17.26 1.77
CA GLU A 401 -6.85 18.24 0.69
C GLU A 401 -8.15 18.50 -0.07
N ASP A 402 -8.94 17.46 -0.36
CA ASP A 402 -10.17 17.63 -1.14
C ASP A 402 -11.27 18.32 -0.33
N TYR A 403 -11.28 18.14 0.99
CA TYR A 403 -12.14 18.90 1.91
C TYR A 403 -11.69 20.35 2.03
N TYR A 404 -10.37 20.60 2.19
CA TYR A 404 -9.78 21.94 2.18
C TYR A 404 -10.15 22.69 0.90
N TRP A 405 -9.95 22.04 -0.23
CA TRP A 405 -10.19 22.57 -1.56
C TRP A 405 -11.65 22.96 -1.76
N PHE A 406 -12.59 22.05 -1.49
CA PHE A 406 -14.01 22.32 -1.71
C PHE A 406 -14.57 23.34 -0.73
N HIS A 407 -14.19 23.26 0.55
CA HIS A 407 -14.54 24.29 1.53
C HIS A 407 -14.03 25.67 1.08
N GLY A 408 -12.77 25.75 0.66
CA GLY A 408 -12.17 26.96 0.13
C GLY A 408 -12.94 27.50 -1.06
N ARG A 409 -13.34 26.66 -2.03
CA ARG A 409 -14.14 27.09 -3.19
C ARG A 409 -15.51 27.65 -2.82
N LEU A 410 -16.14 27.10 -1.79
CA LEU A 410 -17.42 27.61 -1.27
C LEU A 410 -17.26 29.00 -0.62
N LEU A 411 -16.09 29.30 -0.05
CA LEU A 411 -15.81 30.59 0.59
C LEU A 411 -15.15 31.62 -0.35
N ASP A 412 -14.38 31.17 -1.33
CA ASP A 412 -13.77 31.98 -2.41
C ASP A 412 -14.83 32.45 -3.42
N GLY A 413 -16.05 31.92 -3.33
CA GLY A 413 -17.25 32.35 -4.03
C GLY A 413 -17.59 33.83 -3.81
N ARG A 414 -16.85 34.71 -4.48
CA ARG A 414 -17.16 36.08 -4.95
C ARG A 414 -18.45 36.70 -4.39
N GLU A 415 -18.57 37.01 -3.10
CA GLU A 415 -19.50 37.99 -2.47
C GLU A 415 -20.98 38.09 -2.96
N LYS A 416 -21.52 37.21 -3.84
CA LYS A 416 -22.72 37.52 -4.63
C LYS A 416 -23.90 36.55 -4.54
N ASP A 417 -23.71 35.28 -4.14
CA ASP A 417 -24.77 34.26 -4.31
C ASP A 417 -25.50 33.80 -3.02
N GLY A 418 -25.30 34.50 -1.89
CA GLY A 418 -26.19 34.45 -0.72
C GLY A 418 -25.85 33.39 0.36
N PRO A 419 -26.67 33.28 1.42
CA PRO A 419 -26.35 32.56 2.67
C PRO A 419 -26.20 31.02 2.54
N GLY A 420 -26.48 30.42 1.38
CA GLY A 420 -26.45 28.98 1.17
C GLY A 420 -25.05 28.36 1.13
N ASP A 421 -24.07 29.08 0.57
CA ASP A 421 -22.70 28.54 0.44
C ASP A 421 -21.94 28.56 1.77
N LEU A 422 -22.26 29.50 2.66
CA LEU A 422 -21.71 29.50 4.02
C LEU A 422 -22.22 28.31 4.86
N GLU A 423 -23.51 27.95 4.72
CA GLU A 423 -24.08 26.76 5.36
C GLU A 423 -23.39 25.49 4.83
N ARG A 424 -23.19 25.39 3.51
CA ARG A 424 -22.48 24.25 2.90
C ARG A 424 -21.03 24.17 3.34
N ALA A 425 -20.30 25.29 3.34
CA ALA A 425 -18.92 25.35 3.79
C ALA A 425 -18.81 24.87 5.24
N PHE A 426 -19.71 25.36 6.10
CA PHE A 426 -19.79 24.90 7.48
C PHE A 426 -20.02 23.38 7.55
N LEU A 427 -20.97 22.83 6.78
CA LEU A 427 -21.22 21.39 6.75
C LEU A 427 -20.03 20.58 6.23
N VAL A 428 -19.28 21.05 5.23
CA VAL A 428 -18.05 20.39 4.77
C VAL A 428 -17.00 20.36 5.88
N ALA A 429 -16.82 21.47 6.61
CA ALA A 429 -15.91 21.52 7.75
C ALA A 429 -16.34 20.58 8.89
N GLU A 430 -17.65 20.49 9.17
CA GLU A 430 -18.19 19.57 10.17
C GLU A 430 -18.04 18.10 9.74
N ARG A 431 -18.30 17.78 8.47
CA ARG A 431 -18.05 16.44 7.89
C ARG A 431 -16.61 16.00 8.11
N MET A 432 -15.67 16.92 7.90
CA MET A 432 -14.24 16.68 8.10
C MET A 432 -13.86 16.49 9.59
N ARG A 433 -14.38 17.33 10.49
CA ARG A 433 -13.88 17.45 11.89
C ARG A 433 -14.64 16.62 12.92
N ALA A 434 -15.96 16.63 12.85
CA ALA A 434 -16.79 16.30 14.00
C ALA A 434 -16.74 14.81 14.35
N ARG A 435 -16.39 13.94 13.40
CA ARG A 435 -16.61 12.51 13.54
C ARG A 435 -15.62 11.79 14.45
N THR A 436 -14.31 12.06 14.31
CA THR A 436 -13.31 11.44 15.21
C THR A 436 -13.58 11.83 16.67
N LEU A 437 -14.04 13.06 16.91
CA LEU A 437 -14.45 13.51 18.24
C LEU A 437 -15.71 12.79 18.72
N ILE A 438 -16.74 12.66 17.88
CA ILE A 438 -17.98 11.94 18.20
C ILE A 438 -17.68 10.47 18.52
N ASP A 439 -16.90 9.78 17.68
CA ASP A 439 -16.48 8.39 17.88
C ASP A 439 -15.69 8.25 19.19
N THR A 440 -14.77 9.19 19.46
CA THR A 440 -13.97 9.21 20.70
C THR A 440 -14.83 9.44 21.95
N LEU A 441 -15.77 10.38 21.91
CA LEU A 441 -16.67 10.70 23.02
C LEU A 441 -17.63 9.54 23.31
N GLN A 442 -18.10 8.84 22.28
CA GLN A 442 -18.94 7.65 22.43
C GLN A 442 -18.14 6.47 22.98
N ALA A 443 -16.93 6.22 22.48
CA ALA A 443 -16.04 5.19 23.01
C ALA A 443 -15.65 5.43 24.48
N ALA A 444 -15.40 6.68 24.85
CA ALA A 444 -15.10 7.08 26.22
C ALA A 444 -16.26 6.74 27.20
N ARG A 445 -17.51 6.77 26.72
CA ARG A 445 -18.71 6.46 27.53
C ARG A 445 -18.97 4.96 27.67
N ALA A 446 -18.57 4.15 26.69
CA ALA A 446 -18.96 2.73 26.62
C ALA A 446 -18.02 1.78 27.38
N VAL A 447 -16.75 2.12 27.51
CA VAL A 447 -15.82 1.36 28.37
C VAL A 447 -15.70 2.13 29.70
N PRO A 448 -15.46 1.51 30.89
CA PRO A 448 -15.18 2.22 32.17
C PRO A 448 -13.71 2.67 32.40
N ALA A 449 -13.45 3.91 32.83
CA ALA A 449 -12.10 4.51 32.86
C ALA A 449 -11.01 3.69 33.63
N SER A 450 -11.43 2.79 34.53
CA SER A 450 -10.57 1.86 35.27
C SER A 450 -10.04 0.68 34.46
N ASP A 451 -10.45 0.52 33.19
CA ASP A 451 -10.02 -0.57 32.33
C ASP A 451 -8.49 -0.56 32.10
N PRO A 452 -7.78 -1.68 32.33
CA PRO A 452 -6.31 -1.75 32.20
C PRO A 452 -5.79 -1.38 30.80
N LEU A 453 -6.51 -1.72 29.73
CA LEU A 453 -6.10 -1.38 28.37
C LEU A 453 -6.19 0.13 28.15
N ARG A 454 -7.20 0.79 28.72
CA ARG A 454 -7.28 2.26 28.67
C ARG A 454 -6.22 2.97 29.49
N GLN A 455 -5.85 2.47 30.67
CA GLN A 455 -4.75 3.04 31.44
C GLN A 455 -3.44 2.93 30.68
N ARG A 456 -3.17 1.76 30.09
CA ARG A 456 -1.98 1.56 29.26
C ARG A 456 -1.98 2.45 28.02
N ARG A 457 -3.12 2.59 27.34
CA ARG A 457 -3.27 3.51 26.20
C ARG A 457 -3.00 4.96 26.59
N ALA A 458 -3.52 5.42 27.73
CA ALA A 458 -3.27 6.76 28.25
C ALA A 458 -1.78 7.02 28.53
N ALA A 459 -1.09 6.04 29.15
CA ALA A 459 0.35 6.13 29.40
C ALA A 459 1.16 6.19 28.09
N VAL A 460 0.76 5.43 27.06
CA VAL A 460 1.40 5.51 25.74
C VAL A 460 1.17 6.88 25.09
N LEU A 461 -0.05 7.42 25.14
CA LEU A 461 -0.35 8.76 24.62
C LEU A 461 0.45 9.87 25.32
N GLU A 462 0.64 9.78 26.63
CA GLU A 462 1.48 10.71 27.39
C GLU A 462 2.95 10.67 26.90
N ARG A 463 3.48 9.46 26.66
CA ARG A 463 4.83 9.28 26.11
C ARG A 463 4.94 9.82 24.67
N ILE A 464 3.95 9.55 23.82
CA ILE A 464 3.86 10.10 22.46
C ILE A 464 3.94 11.62 22.51
N SER A 465 3.11 12.26 23.34
CA SER A 465 3.11 13.73 23.50
C SER A 465 4.45 14.26 24.02
N GLY A 466 5.12 13.52 24.92
CA GLY A 466 6.47 13.85 25.38
C GLY A 466 7.50 13.85 24.25
N ILE A 467 7.50 12.81 23.40
CA ILE A 467 8.43 12.69 22.28
C ILE A 467 8.13 13.70 21.17
N GLN A 468 6.85 13.94 20.85
CA GLN A 468 6.46 14.95 19.86
C GLN A 468 6.92 16.35 20.28
N ARG A 469 6.75 16.73 21.57
CA ARG A 469 7.28 17.99 22.10
C ARG A 469 8.80 18.07 21.96
N ARG A 470 9.52 16.99 22.23
CA ARG A 470 10.98 16.92 22.03
C ARG A 470 11.36 17.07 20.55
N LEU A 471 10.60 16.49 19.63
CA LEU A 471 10.86 16.62 18.18
C LEU A 471 10.58 18.02 17.63
N LEU A 472 9.63 18.74 18.23
CA LEU A 472 9.31 20.13 17.92
C LEU A 472 10.32 21.14 18.48
N ASP A 473 11.18 20.72 19.42
CA ASP A 473 12.26 21.54 19.94
C ASP A 473 13.26 21.86 18.81
N PRO A 474 13.46 23.14 18.44
CA PRO A 474 14.42 23.52 17.41
C PRO A 474 15.86 23.19 17.83
N ASP A 475 16.16 23.17 19.13
CA ASP A 475 17.50 22.94 19.67
C ASP A 475 17.84 21.45 19.81
N LEU A 476 16.90 20.55 19.49
CA LEU A 476 17.14 19.10 19.52
C LEU A 476 18.28 18.74 18.52
N PRO A 477 19.37 18.12 18.98
CA PRO A 477 20.49 17.75 18.12
C PRO A 477 20.04 16.87 16.95
N ALA A 478 20.58 17.16 15.75
CA ALA A 478 20.26 16.41 14.53
C ALA A 478 20.57 14.91 14.66
N SER A 479 21.54 14.53 15.48
CA SER A 479 21.88 13.14 15.80
C SER A 479 20.82 12.42 16.64
N GLU A 480 20.04 13.14 17.44
CA GLU A 480 19.02 12.57 18.33
C GLU A 480 17.65 12.45 17.67
N ARG A 481 17.36 13.32 16.68
CA ARG A 481 16.10 13.33 15.92
C ARG A 481 15.72 11.95 15.36
N PRO A 482 16.62 11.17 14.71
CA PRO A 482 16.27 9.83 14.22
C PRO A 482 15.86 8.86 15.33
N SER A 483 16.51 8.92 16.50
CA SER A 483 16.20 8.05 17.62
C SER A 483 14.82 8.38 18.22
N ALA A 484 14.55 9.67 18.44
CA ALA A 484 13.26 10.14 18.91
C ALA A 484 12.12 9.79 17.92
N SER A 485 12.35 9.92 16.62
CA SER A 485 11.38 9.52 15.59
C SER A 485 11.06 8.02 15.62
N ARG A 486 12.08 7.15 15.75
CA ARG A 486 11.87 5.70 15.90
C ARG A 486 11.14 5.33 17.19
N GLU A 487 11.42 6.04 18.28
CA GLU A 487 10.68 5.83 19.53
C GLU A 487 9.21 6.24 19.39
N LEU A 488 8.95 7.39 18.76
CA LEU A 488 7.60 7.85 18.46
C LEU A 488 6.83 6.81 17.63
N GLU A 489 7.42 6.33 16.55
CA GLU A 489 6.86 5.32 15.66
C GLU A 489 6.49 4.04 16.43
N ARG A 490 7.40 3.53 17.27
CA ARG A 490 7.11 2.37 18.13
C ARG A 490 5.93 2.61 19.06
N LEU A 491 5.84 3.80 19.66
CA LEU A 491 4.73 4.16 20.55
C LEU A 491 3.41 4.29 19.80
N GLU A 492 3.44 4.82 18.58
CA GLU A 492 2.27 4.92 17.71
C GLU A 492 1.75 3.54 17.29
N ILE A 493 2.65 2.58 17.02
CA ILE A 493 2.32 1.17 16.78
C ILE A 493 1.66 0.56 18.04
N GLU A 494 2.26 0.74 19.22
CA GLU A 494 1.68 0.23 20.48
C GLU A 494 0.32 0.86 20.77
N HIS A 495 0.17 2.17 20.52
CA HIS A 495 -1.09 2.88 20.68
C HIS A 495 -2.18 2.31 19.76
N ALA A 496 -1.87 2.06 18.49
CA ALA A 496 -2.81 1.49 17.54
C ALA A 496 -3.23 0.06 17.90
N ASP A 497 -2.29 -0.77 18.36
CA ASP A 497 -2.59 -2.12 18.84
C ASP A 497 -3.52 -2.10 20.08
N LEU A 498 -3.21 -1.26 21.07
CA LEU A 498 -4.06 -1.09 22.27
C LEU A 498 -5.46 -0.59 21.90
N HIS A 499 -5.56 0.31 20.93
CA HIS A 499 -6.83 0.81 20.43
C HIS A 499 -7.67 -0.29 19.77
N ASN A 500 -7.05 -1.16 18.97
CA ASN A 500 -7.72 -2.31 18.36
C ASN A 500 -8.20 -3.31 19.41
N GLN A 501 -7.42 -3.56 20.46
CA GLN A 501 -7.83 -4.41 21.58
C GLN A 501 -9.07 -3.84 22.30
N LEU A 502 -9.10 -2.53 22.54
CA LEU A 502 -10.26 -1.85 23.13
C LEU A 502 -11.51 -1.94 22.25
N ASN A 503 -11.38 -1.80 20.93
CA ASN A 503 -12.51 -1.92 20.00
C ASN A 503 -13.10 -3.34 20.00
N ARG A 504 -12.25 -4.39 20.05
CA ARG A 504 -12.72 -5.78 20.18
C ARG A 504 -13.48 -6.03 21.48
N ALA A 505 -13.09 -5.35 22.56
CA ALA A 505 -13.75 -5.45 23.85
C ALA A 505 -15.12 -4.75 23.90
N ALA A 506 -15.42 -3.84 22.97
CA ALA A 506 -16.69 -3.11 22.89
C ALA A 506 -17.21 -2.93 21.44
N PRO A 507 -17.72 -4.01 20.80
CA PRO A 507 -18.11 -4.00 19.38
C PRO A 507 -19.26 -3.04 19.03
N SER A 508 -20.11 -2.69 20.00
CA SER A 508 -21.29 -1.83 19.80
C SER A 508 -20.96 -0.39 19.39
N LEU A 509 -19.69 0.02 19.49
CA LEU A 509 -19.21 1.35 19.12
C LEU A 509 -18.78 1.49 17.66
N ALA A 510 -18.41 0.39 17.00
CA ALA A 510 -17.87 0.41 15.64
C ALA A 510 -18.96 0.59 14.56
N ASN A 511 -20.24 0.40 14.92
CA ASN A 511 -21.37 0.37 14.00
C ASN A 511 -22.23 1.65 14.00
N LEU A 512 -21.77 2.74 14.60
CA LEU A 512 -22.54 3.99 14.59
C LEU A 512 -22.38 4.70 13.24
N SER A 513 -23.40 4.52 12.41
CA SER A 513 -23.58 5.17 11.12
C SER A 513 -23.59 6.70 11.24
N ARG A 514 -23.26 7.37 10.12
CA ARG A 514 -23.24 8.83 9.86
C ARG A 514 -23.93 9.68 10.93
N PRO A 515 -23.19 10.39 11.81
CA PRO A 515 -23.80 11.30 12.75
C PRO A 515 -24.44 12.44 11.96
N ASP A 516 -25.65 12.82 12.34
CA ASP A 516 -26.24 14.05 11.88
C ASP A 516 -25.40 15.23 12.41
N PHE A 517 -24.81 16.00 11.50
CA PHE A 517 -24.05 17.19 11.86
C PHE A 517 -25.02 18.31 12.24
N ALA A 518 -24.65 19.11 13.26
CA ALA A 518 -25.41 20.31 13.57
C ALA A 518 -25.35 21.25 12.36
N SER A 519 -26.50 21.80 11.95
CA SER A 519 -26.53 22.85 10.92
C SER A 519 -26.02 24.17 11.50
N LEU A 520 -25.51 25.06 10.64
CA LEU A 520 -25.10 26.40 11.06
C LEU A 520 -26.30 27.17 11.65
N ALA A 521 -27.52 26.92 11.16
CA ALA A 521 -28.74 27.43 11.78
C ALA A 521 -28.95 26.92 13.22
N GLN A 522 -28.77 25.62 13.48
CA GLN A 522 -28.88 25.05 14.83
C GLN A 522 -27.80 25.59 15.78
N VAL A 523 -26.56 25.72 15.30
CA VAL A 523 -25.46 26.31 16.07
C VAL A 523 -25.79 27.76 16.44
N ARG A 524 -26.24 28.56 15.46
CA ARG A 524 -26.66 29.96 15.70
C ARG A 524 -27.79 30.09 16.72
N GLN A 525 -28.75 29.17 16.73
CA GLN A 525 -29.85 29.17 17.70
C GLN A 525 -29.39 28.84 19.13
N THR A 526 -28.24 28.16 19.27
CA THR A 526 -27.71 27.72 20.57
C THR A 526 -26.80 28.79 21.21
N LEU A 527 -26.22 29.68 20.41
CA LEU A 527 -25.39 30.78 20.89
C LEU A 527 -26.24 31.87 21.55
N SER A 528 -25.82 32.33 22.73
CA SER A 528 -26.42 33.50 23.37
C SER A 528 -26.03 34.80 22.64
N PRO A 529 -26.74 35.93 22.88
CA PRO A 529 -26.42 37.21 22.24
C PRO A 529 -25.03 37.78 22.53
N ARG A 530 -24.29 37.20 23.48
CA ARG A 530 -22.92 37.62 23.86
C ARG A 530 -21.85 36.61 23.47
N GLU A 531 -22.22 35.58 22.71
CA GLU A 531 -21.31 34.54 22.26
C GLU A 531 -21.13 34.61 20.75
N ALA A 532 -19.93 34.28 20.30
CA ALA A 532 -19.60 34.12 18.89
C ALA A 532 -18.79 32.83 18.73
N LEU A 533 -19.07 32.09 17.66
CA LEU A 533 -18.26 30.97 17.24
C LEU A 533 -17.35 31.42 16.10
N LEU A 534 -16.04 31.29 16.30
CA LEU A 534 -15.06 31.43 15.22
C LEU A 534 -14.75 30.03 14.67
N SER A 535 -15.20 29.75 13.45
CA SER A 535 -14.77 28.58 12.69
C SER A 535 -13.85 29.05 11.57
N PHE A 536 -12.65 28.47 11.51
CA PHE A 536 -11.65 28.76 10.48
C PHE A 536 -11.04 27.46 10.00
N GLN A 537 -10.45 27.46 8.81
CA GLN A 537 -9.69 26.37 8.21
C GLN A 537 -8.39 26.95 7.66
N ILE A 538 -7.34 26.13 7.61
CA ILE A 538 -6.03 26.52 7.08
C ILE A 538 -5.71 25.51 5.98
N ALA A 539 -5.47 26.00 4.78
CA ALA A 539 -5.02 25.22 3.64
C ALA A 539 -3.89 25.97 2.90
N PRO A 540 -3.14 25.29 2.02
CA PRO A 540 -2.31 26.00 1.05
C PRO A 540 -3.17 26.88 0.14
N TRP A 541 -2.60 27.99 -0.33
CA TRP A 541 -3.25 28.82 -1.34
C TRP A 541 -3.24 28.12 -2.71
N GLU A 542 -2.10 27.53 -3.05
CA GLU A 542 -1.83 26.82 -4.30
C GLU A 542 -1.42 25.36 -4.02
N ASP A 543 -1.87 24.45 -4.88
CA ASP A 543 -1.40 23.07 -4.94
C ASP A 543 -0.10 22.99 -5.74
N MET A 544 0.44 21.78 -5.92
CA MET A 544 1.69 21.57 -6.66
C MET A 544 1.57 21.92 -8.16
N GLN A 545 0.35 21.99 -8.70
CA GLN A 545 0.06 22.40 -10.06
C GLN A 545 -0.20 23.92 -10.17
N LYS A 546 -0.03 24.66 -9.06
CA LYS A 546 -0.33 26.09 -8.92
C LYS A 546 -1.81 26.42 -9.08
N ASP A 547 -2.68 25.44 -8.85
CA ASP A 547 -4.11 25.65 -8.80
C ASP A 547 -4.55 25.96 -7.36
N PHE A 548 -5.70 26.62 -7.20
CA PHE A 548 -6.27 26.90 -5.89
C PHE A 548 -6.35 25.63 -5.01
N ALA A 549 -5.86 25.69 -3.77
CA ALA A 549 -5.77 24.54 -2.85
C ALA A 549 -6.64 24.62 -1.58
N GLY A 550 -7.44 25.68 -1.41
CA GLY A 550 -8.40 25.79 -0.31
C GLY A 550 -8.34 27.09 0.48
N GLY A 551 -7.24 27.85 0.37
CA GLY A 551 -7.10 29.16 1.00
C GLY A 551 -6.43 29.13 2.37
#